data_AF-A0A1H4SJ27-F1
#
_entry.id   AF-A0A1H4SJ27-F1
#
_cell.length_a   1.000
_cell.length_b   1.000
_cell.length_c   1.000
_cell.angle_alpha   90.00
_cell.angle_beta   90.00
_cell.angle_gamma   90.00
#
_symmetry.space_group_name_H-M   'P 1'
#
loop_
_entity.id
_entity.type
_entity.pdbx_description
1 polymer ?
#
loop_
_entity_poly.entity_id
_entity_poly.type
_entity_poly.pdbx_seq_one_letter_code
_entity_poly.pdbx_strand_id
1 'polypeptide(L)'
;MNRQEIQKKVRHTVHQLIFEKGYASPLDLFLKMEKLSPKLVEEWRFGRVPYLERVLHGNLAQFSFMMKEFRKTAREMTLKESYTVYMSWGKGTKRPLRFSKSGDSQVERHYSTHYVKPVKLKPAAEGLIQSQGCDEIESKQS
;
A
#
# COMPACT_ATOMS: atom_id res chain seq x y z
N MET A 1 -24.49 -2.54 9.17
CA MET A 1 -24.01 -3.18 7.93
C MET A 1 -23.87 -4.67 8.15
N ASN A 2 -24.50 -5.47 7.28
CA ASN A 2 -24.28 -6.92 7.25
C ASN A 2 -22.93 -7.26 6.58
N ARG A 3 -22.40 -8.46 6.78
CA ARG A 3 -21.14 -8.94 6.18
C ARG A 3 -21.14 -8.83 4.65
N GLN A 4 -22.26 -9.15 4.00
CA GLN A 4 -22.39 -9.04 2.54
C GLN A 4 -22.22 -7.59 2.04
N GLU A 5 -22.76 -6.62 2.77
CA GLU A 5 -22.60 -5.21 2.43
C GLU A 5 -21.16 -4.75 2.66
N ILE A 6 -20.54 -5.17 3.76
CA ILE A 6 -19.13 -4.87 4.05
C ILE A 6 -18.26 -5.40 2.93
N GLN A 7 -18.46 -6.65 2.52
CA GLN A 7 -17.71 -7.27 1.42
C GLN A 7 -17.85 -6.47 0.12
N LYS A 8 -19.09 -6.14 -0.29
CA LYS A 8 -19.34 -5.35 -1.52
C LYS A 8 -18.67 -3.99 -1.45
N LYS A 9 -18.78 -3.28 -0.32
CA LYS A 9 -18.16 -1.96 -0.13
C LYS A 9 -16.63 -2.05 -0.13
N VAL A 10 -16.03 -3.03 0.56
CA VAL A 10 -14.58 -3.23 0.56
C VAL A 10 -14.08 -3.46 -0.86
N ARG A 11 -14.69 -4.39 -1.60
CA ARG A 11 -14.31 -4.68 -2.98
C ARG A 11 -14.38 -3.41 -3.84
N HIS A 12 -15.52 -2.71 -3.81
CA HIS A 12 -15.70 -1.47 -4.56
C HIS A 12 -14.63 -0.41 -4.20
N THR A 13 -14.37 -0.23 -2.91
CA THR A 13 -13.39 0.74 -2.41
C THR A 13 -11.97 0.41 -2.86
N VAL A 14 -11.58 -0.87 -2.85
CA VAL A 14 -10.27 -1.31 -3.35
C VAL A 14 -10.12 -0.98 -4.84
N HIS A 15 -11.12 -1.32 -5.65
CA HIS A 15 -11.11 -0.97 -7.08
C HIS A 15 -10.97 0.54 -7.31
N GLN A 16 -11.70 1.36 -6.56
CA GLN A 16 -11.59 2.81 -6.64
C GLN A 16 -10.19 3.31 -6.25
N LEU A 17 -9.65 2.89 -5.11
CA LEU A 17 -8.31 3.29 -4.66
C LEU A 17 -7.24 2.95 -5.68
N ILE A 18 -7.33 1.74 -6.24
CA ILE A 18 -6.41 1.27 -7.26
C ILE A 18 -6.56 2.05 -8.57
N PHE A 19 -7.76 2.49 -8.92
CA PHE A 19 -8.02 3.32 -10.09
C PHE A 19 -7.47 4.74 -9.89
N GLU A 20 -7.75 5.37 -8.74
CA GLU A 20 -7.41 6.77 -8.45
C GLU A 20 -5.93 6.97 -8.09
N LYS A 21 -5.35 6.08 -7.27
CA LYS A 21 -4.00 6.23 -6.70
C LYS A 21 -2.97 5.25 -7.26
N GLY A 22 -3.41 4.17 -7.90
CA GLY A 22 -2.54 3.07 -8.33
C GLY A 22 -2.17 2.08 -7.21
N TYR A 23 -2.58 2.33 -5.97
CA TYR A 23 -2.37 1.46 -4.81
C TYR A 23 -3.56 1.54 -3.85
N ALA A 24 -3.68 0.55 -2.97
CA ALA A 24 -4.64 0.55 -1.87
C ALA A 24 -3.93 0.22 -0.55
N SER A 25 -4.20 1.01 0.49
CA SER A 25 -3.70 0.78 1.84
C SER A 25 -4.86 0.54 2.82
N PRO A 26 -4.64 -0.17 3.94
CA PRO A 26 -5.66 -0.32 4.99
C PRO A 26 -6.16 1.02 5.56
N LEU A 27 -5.28 2.03 5.68
CA LEU A 27 -5.69 3.38 6.11
C LEU A 27 -6.66 4.02 5.11
N ASP A 28 -6.33 3.97 3.82
CA ASP A 28 -7.19 4.50 2.77
C ASP A 28 -8.55 3.79 2.72
N LEU A 29 -8.56 2.48 2.96
CA LEU A 29 -9.79 1.70 3.08
C LEU A 29 -10.65 2.20 4.24
N PHE A 30 -10.07 2.35 5.44
CA PHE A 30 -10.82 2.84 6.60
C PHE A 30 -11.30 4.28 6.46
N LEU A 31 -10.51 5.14 5.80
CA LEU A 31 -10.91 6.51 5.47
C LEU A 31 -12.11 6.53 4.51
N LYS A 32 -12.04 5.81 3.38
CA LYS A 32 -13.14 5.75 2.40
C LYS A 32 -14.40 5.06 2.94
N MET A 33 -14.24 4.13 3.89
CA MET A 33 -15.36 3.46 4.57
C MET A 33 -15.87 4.23 5.80
N GLU A 34 -15.36 5.44 6.03
CA GLU A 34 -15.76 6.34 7.13
C GLU A 34 -15.61 5.68 8.52
N LYS A 35 -14.66 4.75 8.64
CA LYS A 35 -14.26 4.10 9.90
C LYS A 35 -13.19 4.87 10.64
N LEU A 36 -12.57 5.81 9.96
CA LEU A 36 -11.50 6.66 10.46
C LEU A 36 -11.63 8.03 9.80
N SER A 37 -11.34 9.09 10.54
CA SER A 37 -11.26 10.44 9.97
C SER A 37 -9.80 10.84 9.71
N PRO A 38 -9.53 11.76 8.76
CA PRO A 38 -8.18 12.26 8.53
C PRO A 38 -7.53 12.82 9.79
N LYS A 39 -8.30 13.56 10.60
CA LYS A 39 -7.85 14.10 11.88
C LYS A 39 -7.34 13.00 12.82
N LEU A 40 -8.04 11.86 12.91
CA LEU A 40 -7.61 10.75 13.77
C LEU A 40 -6.38 10.02 13.22
N VAL A 41 -6.21 9.97 11.89
CA VAL A 41 -4.95 9.51 11.28
C VAL A 41 -3.81 10.41 11.72
N GLU A 42 -3.99 11.73 11.67
CA GLU A 42 -2.97 12.69 12.08
C GLU A 42 -2.62 12.54 13.56
N GLU A 43 -3.61 12.47 14.45
CA GLU A 43 -3.36 12.28 15.89
C GLU A 43 -2.57 10.98 16.15
N TRP A 44 -2.90 9.89 15.45
CA TRP A 44 -2.14 8.65 15.51
C TRP A 44 -0.73 8.80 14.92
N ARG A 45 -0.58 9.50 13.79
CA ARG A 45 0.74 9.78 13.19
C ARG A 45 1.63 10.60 14.11
N PHE A 46 1.08 11.58 14.83
CA PHE A 46 1.81 12.34 15.85
C PHE A 46 2.05 11.56 17.16
N GLY A 47 1.60 10.31 17.25
CA GLY A 47 1.79 9.46 18.43
C GLY A 47 0.93 9.84 19.63
N ARG A 48 -0.10 10.68 19.44
CA ARG A 48 -1.07 11.03 20.51
C ARG A 48 -2.03 9.88 20.80
N VAL A 49 -2.21 9.01 19.81
CA VAL A 49 -2.96 7.75 19.95
C VAL A 49 -1.96 6.59 19.98
N PRO A 50 -2.00 5.70 20.99
CA PRO A 50 -1.02 4.62 21.13
C PRO A 50 -1.12 3.54 20.06
N TYR A 51 -2.32 3.30 19.51
CA TYR A 51 -2.55 2.35 18.42
C TYR A 51 -3.81 2.71 17.62
N LEU A 52 -3.80 2.45 16.31
CA LEU A 52 -4.86 2.89 15.39
C LEU A 52 -6.26 2.34 15.72
N GLU A 53 -6.36 1.05 16.08
CA GLU A 53 -7.63 0.40 16.42
C GLU A 53 -8.38 1.10 17.56
N ARG A 54 -7.69 1.89 18.40
CA ARG A 54 -8.32 2.67 19.48
C ARG A 54 -9.29 3.74 18.97
N VAL A 55 -9.03 4.27 17.78
CA VAL A 55 -9.76 5.40 17.21
C VAL A 55 -10.61 4.99 16.01
N LEU A 56 -10.59 3.72 15.63
CA LEU A 56 -11.47 3.19 14.59
C LEU A 56 -12.92 3.10 15.11
N HIS A 57 -13.87 3.53 14.30
CA HIS A 57 -15.28 3.50 14.63
C HIS A 57 -15.93 2.17 14.18
N GLY A 58 -16.24 1.29 15.14
CA GLY A 58 -16.84 -0.02 14.88
C GLY A 58 -16.32 -1.10 15.83
N ASN A 59 -16.49 -2.36 15.46
CA ASN A 59 -16.00 -3.48 16.27
C ASN A 59 -14.81 -4.21 15.60
N LEU A 60 -13.96 -4.84 16.41
CA LEU A 60 -12.76 -5.57 15.95
C LEU A 60 -13.10 -6.71 14.99
N ALA A 61 -14.26 -7.36 15.15
CA ALA A 61 -14.70 -8.44 14.27
C ALA A 61 -15.00 -7.91 12.85
N GLN A 62 -15.56 -6.71 12.73
CA GLN A 62 -15.77 -6.01 11.46
C GLN A 62 -14.44 -5.61 10.83
N PHE A 63 -13.48 -5.06 11.59
CA PHE A 63 -12.16 -4.72 11.05
C PHE A 63 -11.41 -5.96 10.55
N SER A 64 -11.43 -7.05 11.32
CA SER A 64 -10.86 -8.33 10.92
C SER A 64 -11.50 -8.86 9.62
N PHE A 65 -12.83 -8.75 9.50
CA PHE A 65 -13.55 -9.15 8.29
C PHE A 65 -13.21 -8.26 7.09
N MET A 66 -13.17 -6.94 7.27
CA MET A 66 -12.76 -6.00 6.23
C MET A 66 -11.34 -6.27 5.73
N MET A 67 -10.39 -6.49 6.65
CA MET A 67 -9.02 -6.84 6.31
C MET A 67 -8.90 -8.17 5.57
N LYS A 68 -9.73 -9.16 5.92
CA LYS A 68 -9.80 -10.43 5.18
C LYS A 68 -10.27 -10.23 3.74
N GLU A 69 -11.37 -9.49 3.55
CA GLU A 69 -11.91 -9.21 2.20
C GLU A 69 -11.00 -8.30 1.38
N PHE A 70 -10.29 -7.37 2.04
CA PHE A 70 -9.28 -6.51 1.42
C PHE A 70 -8.16 -7.34 0.79
N ARG A 71 -7.55 -8.25 1.56
CA ARG A 71 -6.50 -9.15 1.05
C ARG A 71 -7.01 -10.09 -0.03
N LYS A 72 -8.22 -10.63 0.14
CA LYS A 72 -8.86 -11.49 -0.87
C LYS A 72 -9.02 -10.75 -2.20
N THR A 73 -9.60 -9.55 -2.16
CA THR A 73 -9.81 -8.71 -3.36
C THR A 73 -8.47 -8.36 -4.02
N ALA A 74 -7.45 -8.01 -3.23
CA ALA A 74 -6.15 -7.68 -3.78
C ALA A 74 -5.47 -8.87 -4.50
N ARG A 75 -5.65 -10.09 -3.98
CA ARG A 75 -5.20 -11.33 -4.64
C ARG A 75 -5.96 -11.59 -5.93
N GLU A 76 -7.28 -11.44 -5.92
CA GLU A 76 -8.12 -11.56 -7.14
C GLU A 76 -7.70 -10.57 -8.23
N MET A 77 -7.29 -9.36 -7.83
CA MET A 77 -6.77 -8.34 -8.73
C MET A 77 -5.28 -8.52 -9.11
N THR A 78 -4.62 -9.58 -8.64
CA THR A 78 -3.19 -9.85 -8.87
C THR A 78 -2.30 -8.65 -8.49
N LEU A 79 -2.62 -7.98 -7.38
CA LEU A 79 -1.84 -6.85 -6.88
C LEU A 79 -0.59 -7.33 -6.13
N LYS A 80 0.47 -6.53 -6.18
CA LYS A 80 1.71 -6.82 -5.48
C LYS A 80 1.64 -6.30 -4.04
N GLU A 81 2.04 -7.12 -3.09
CA GLU A 81 2.22 -6.71 -1.69
C GLU A 81 3.44 -5.80 -1.54
N SER A 82 3.24 -4.68 -0.86
CA SER A 82 4.29 -3.72 -0.52
C SER A 82 4.19 -3.39 0.96
N TYR A 83 5.13 -3.89 1.75
CA TYR A 83 5.18 -3.64 3.18
C TYR A 83 5.65 -2.20 3.46
N THR A 84 4.90 -1.47 4.29
CA THR A 84 5.21 -0.09 4.65
C THR A 84 5.33 0.06 6.16
N VAL A 85 6.49 0.51 6.64
CA VAL A 85 6.68 0.84 8.05
C VAL A 85 6.16 2.24 8.33
N TYR A 86 5.29 2.35 9.34
CA TYR A 86 4.73 3.62 9.77
C TYR A 86 5.52 4.17 10.94
N MET A 87 6.23 5.27 10.71
CA MET A 87 6.93 6.02 11.76
C MET A 87 6.11 7.23 12.20
N SER A 88 6.22 7.59 13.48
CA SER A 88 5.61 8.78 14.03
C SER A 88 6.12 10.06 13.35
N TRP A 89 5.25 11.03 13.24
CA TRP A 89 5.51 12.38 12.78
C TRP A 89 5.89 13.30 13.95
N GLY A 90 6.44 14.48 13.63
CA GLY A 90 6.80 15.50 14.61
C GLY A 90 8.31 15.66 14.82
N LYS A 91 8.66 16.54 15.77
CA LYS A 91 10.04 16.83 16.17
C LYS A 91 10.46 15.85 17.27
N GLY A 92 11.60 15.17 17.10
CA GLY A 92 12.16 14.22 18.06
C GLY A 92 12.42 12.83 17.47
N THR A 93 12.75 11.87 18.33
CA THR A 93 13.02 10.48 17.93
C THR A 93 11.78 9.84 17.34
N LYS A 94 11.85 9.45 16.07
CA LYS A 94 10.77 8.75 15.38
C LYS A 94 10.54 7.37 16.01
N ARG A 95 9.30 7.09 16.40
CA ARG A 95 8.89 5.81 16.98
C ARG A 95 8.04 5.04 15.97
N PRO A 96 8.17 3.70 15.90
CA PRO A 96 7.27 2.90 15.09
C PRO A 96 5.85 2.99 15.66
N LEU A 97 4.89 3.26 14.79
CA LEU A 97 3.47 3.30 15.13
C LEU A 97 2.90 1.89 15.15
N ARG A 98 1.92 1.68 16.03
CA ARG A 98 1.21 0.42 16.16
C ARG A 98 -0.20 0.54 15.62
N PHE A 99 -0.71 -0.51 15.01
CA PHE A 99 -2.07 -0.60 14.54
C PHE A 99 -2.99 -1.20 15.58
N SER A 100 -2.54 -2.26 16.25
CA SER A 100 -3.37 -3.06 17.16
C SER A 100 -2.99 -2.94 18.62
N LYS A 101 -3.99 -3.21 19.49
CA LYS A 101 -3.76 -3.27 20.94
C LYS A 101 -2.80 -4.40 21.33
N SER A 102 -2.90 -5.56 20.66
CA SER A 102 -2.03 -6.71 20.94
C SER A 102 -0.59 -6.46 20.50
N GLY A 103 -0.40 -5.74 19.38
CA GLY A 103 0.93 -5.60 18.77
C GLY A 103 1.44 -6.90 18.17
N ASP A 104 0.53 -7.83 17.86
CA ASP A 104 0.88 -9.09 17.23
C ASP A 104 1.54 -8.83 15.87
N SER A 105 2.72 -9.42 15.65
CA SER A 105 3.55 -9.16 14.47
C SER A 105 2.82 -9.45 13.15
N GLN A 106 1.94 -10.46 13.10
CA GLN A 106 1.18 -10.76 11.89
C GLN A 106 0.06 -9.75 11.67
N VAL A 107 -0.64 -9.35 12.73
CA VAL A 107 -1.66 -8.29 12.67
C VAL A 107 -1.05 -6.97 12.20
N GLU A 108 0.06 -6.56 12.81
CA GLU A 108 0.79 -5.35 12.43
C GLU A 108 1.26 -5.41 10.97
N ARG A 109 1.76 -6.56 10.52
CA ARG A 109 2.15 -6.78 9.12
C ARG A 109 0.96 -6.62 8.18
N HIS A 110 -0.18 -7.23 8.48
CA HIS A 110 -1.37 -7.12 7.64
C HIS A 110 -1.87 -5.68 7.49
N TYR A 111 -1.86 -4.88 8.57
CA TYR A 111 -2.24 -3.47 8.51
C TYR A 111 -1.19 -2.60 7.79
N SER A 112 0.07 -3.02 7.83
CA SER A 112 1.20 -2.32 7.20
C SER A 112 1.37 -2.65 5.71
N THR A 113 0.76 -3.74 5.22
CA THR A 113 0.86 -4.16 3.82
C THR A 113 -0.08 -3.34 2.93
N HIS A 114 0.50 -2.66 1.95
CA HIS A 114 -0.20 -2.01 0.86
C HIS A 114 -0.25 -2.95 -0.34
N TYR A 115 -1.24 -2.74 -1.21
CA TYR A 115 -1.37 -3.48 -2.46
C TYR A 115 -1.23 -2.52 -3.63
N VAL A 116 -0.20 -2.71 -4.44
CA VAL A 116 0.14 -1.83 -5.56
C VAL A 116 -0.14 -2.53 -6.89
N LYS A 117 -0.57 -1.77 -7.90
CA LYS A 117 -0.61 -2.29 -9.27
C LYS A 117 0.80 -2.68 -9.71
N PRO A 118 1.01 -3.89 -10.26
CA PRO A 118 2.30 -4.22 -10.85
C PRO A 118 2.57 -3.27 -12.02
N VAL A 119 3.67 -2.52 -11.95
CA VAL A 119 4.15 -1.75 -13.10
C VAL A 119 4.54 -2.77 -14.16
N LYS A 120 3.87 -2.76 -15.32
CA LYS A 120 4.39 -3.43 -16.50
C LYS A 120 5.65 -2.69 -16.91
N LEU A 121 6.80 -3.11 -16.40
CA LEU A 121 8.07 -2.72 -17.00
C LEU A 121 7.97 -3.19 -18.46
N LYS A 122 7.93 -2.24 -19.41
CA LYS A 122 8.23 -2.57 -20.80
C LYS A 122 9.60 -3.26 -20.77
N PRO A 123 9.79 -4.43 -21.40
CA PRO A 123 11.13 -4.99 -21.51
C PRO A 123 12.02 -3.92 -22.12
N ALA A 124 13.11 -3.59 -21.43
CA ALA A 124 14.13 -2.71 -21.95
C ALA A 124 14.64 -3.35 -23.25
N ALA A 125 14.67 -2.57 -24.33
CA ALA A 125 15.00 -3.03 -25.66
C ALA A 125 16.32 -3.83 -25.65
N GLU A 126 16.19 -5.11 -25.97
CA GLU A 126 17.25 -5.95 -26.51
C GLU A 126 17.59 -5.36 -27.89
N GLY A 127 18.78 -4.77 -28.05
CA GLY A 127 19.14 -4.06 -29.27
C GLY A 127 20.64 -3.79 -29.40
N LEU A 128 21.32 -4.75 -30.03
CA LEU A 128 22.61 -4.67 -30.74
C LEU A 128 23.87 -4.25 -29.97
N ILE A 129 24.60 -5.26 -29.49
CA ILE A 129 26.07 -5.26 -29.59
C ILE A 129 26.41 -5.91 -30.94
N GLN A 130 26.59 -5.08 -31.97
CA GLN A 130 27.37 -5.44 -33.16
C GLN A 130 28.19 -4.23 -33.60
N SER A 131 29.49 -4.31 -33.37
CA SER A 131 30.52 -3.76 -34.27
C SER A 131 31.87 -4.35 -33.85
N GLN A 132 32.11 -5.57 -34.30
CA GLN A 132 33.46 -5.94 -34.76
C GLN A 132 33.68 -5.24 -36.11
N GLY A 133 34.90 -4.72 -36.32
CA GLY A 133 35.37 -4.25 -37.64
C GLY A 133 35.72 -2.77 -37.67
N CYS A 134 36.90 -2.41 -37.16
CA CYS A 134 37.63 -1.23 -37.62
C CYS A 134 38.91 -1.74 -38.28
N ASP A 135 38.82 -1.98 -39.58
CA ASP A 135 39.97 -2.02 -40.47
C ASP A 135 39.60 -1.22 -41.73
N GLU A 136 40.50 -0.29 -42.07
CA GLU A 136 40.78 0.22 -43.42
C GLU A 136 39.70 1.15 -44.08
N ILE A 137 39.97 2.27 -44.76
CA ILE A 137 41.17 2.82 -45.43
C ILE A 137 41.02 4.37 -45.61
N GLU A 138 42.16 5.07 -45.51
CA GLU A 138 42.65 6.15 -46.41
C GLU A 138 42.16 7.62 -46.42
N SER A 139 43.19 8.48 -46.35
CA SER A 139 43.54 9.53 -47.34
C SER A 139 43.12 10.99 -47.13
N LYS A 140 44.17 11.80 -46.88
CA LYS A 140 44.62 13.03 -47.61
C LYS A 140 44.46 14.43 -46.97
N GLN A 141 45.58 15.16 -47.13
CA GLN A 141 45.82 16.62 -47.19
C GLN A 141 45.88 17.37 -45.84
N SER A 142 46.90 18.18 -45.52
CA SER A 142 47.91 18.91 -46.33
C SER A 142 49.30 18.89 -45.70
#